data_AF-A0A3D5J7P5-F1
#
_entry.id   AF-A0A3D5J7P5-F1
#
_cell.length_a   1.000
_cell.length_b   1.000
_cell.length_c   1.000
_cell.angle_alpha   90.00
_cell.angle_beta   90.00
_cell.angle_gamma   90.00
#
_symmetry.space_group_name_H-M   'P 1'
#
loop_
_entity.id
_entity.type
_entity.pdbx_description
1 polymer ?
#
loop_
_entity_poly.entity_id
_entity_poly.type
_entity_poly.pdbx_seq_one_letter_code
_entity_poly.pdbx_strand_id
1 'polypeptide(L)'
;MQSNLAQEVLPLEQRAQTLREQEEVLLEGRPLRDWQATQREVHRLLRLGEKLIELSQRFQNSQLECAKYEQQEQELQLKLAQLGEQHLHQNGLLQQTKERLYDKQRLLEQGRLIRDYEAARTQLQPNQPCPLCGSTEHPFVTSNEAPSVEKEAELVEHLKQRCNEIDQELTNLQREQTQL
;
A
#
# COMPACT_ATOMS: atom_id res chain seq x y z
N MET A 1 -66.72 81.36 17.05
CA MET A 1 -66.28 79.97 16.82
C MET A 1 -64.87 79.85 16.22
N GLN A 2 -64.46 80.69 15.26
CA GLN A 2 -63.11 80.64 14.68
C GLN A 2 -61.94 80.93 15.67
N SER A 3 -62.17 81.74 16.71
CA SER A 3 -61.14 82.11 17.70
C SER A 3 -60.76 81.02 18.71
N ASN A 4 -61.62 80.02 18.95
CA ASN A 4 -61.36 78.92 19.89
C ASN A 4 -60.52 77.81 19.24
N LEU A 5 -60.79 77.53 17.97
CA LEU A 5 -60.00 76.60 17.15
C LEU A 5 -58.54 77.08 17.01
N ALA A 6 -58.31 78.39 16.85
CA ALA A 6 -56.96 78.96 16.77
C ALA A 6 -56.15 78.82 18.08
N GLN A 7 -56.81 78.84 19.25
CA GLN A 7 -56.16 78.65 20.55
C GLN A 7 -55.78 77.19 20.82
N GLU A 8 -56.52 76.23 20.27
CA GLU A 8 -56.23 74.79 20.41
C GLU A 8 -55.18 74.29 19.39
N VAL A 9 -55.06 74.95 18.23
CA VAL A 9 -54.11 74.56 17.17
C VAL A 9 -52.65 74.91 17.53
N LEU A 10 -52.42 76.07 18.16
CA LEU A 10 -51.08 76.55 18.52
C LEU A 10 -50.25 75.58 19.41
N PRO A 11 -50.77 74.99 20.51
CA PRO A 11 -50.02 74.02 21.31
C PRO A 11 -49.79 72.68 20.59
N LEU A 12 -50.68 72.29 19.69
CA LEU A 12 -50.50 71.09 18.85
C LEU A 12 -49.39 71.30 17.82
N GLU A 13 -49.30 72.50 17.23
CA GLU A 13 -48.23 72.88 16.32
C GLU A 13 -46.87 72.90 17.03
N GLN A 14 -46.78 73.51 18.21
CA GLN A 14 -45.55 73.51 19.02
C GLN A 14 -45.11 72.10 19.36
N ARG A 15 -46.03 71.23 19.77
CA ARG A 15 -45.72 69.82 20.09
C ARG A 15 -45.31 69.02 18.85
N ALA A 16 -45.92 69.29 17.69
CA ALA A 16 -45.50 68.71 16.41
C ALA A 16 -44.12 69.23 15.96
N GLN A 17 -43.76 70.46 16.33
CA GLN A 17 -42.43 71.03 16.09
C GLN A 17 -41.39 70.32 16.96
N THR A 18 -41.65 70.19 18.27
CA THR A 18 -40.74 69.52 19.21
C THR A 18 -40.51 68.05 18.84
N LEU A 19 -41.58 67.35 18.40
CA LEU A 19 -41.45 65.96 17.95
C LEU A 19 -40.62 65.85 16.67
N ARG A 20 -40.72 66.81 15.74
CA ARG A 20 -39.90 66.86 14.53
C ARG A 20 -38.43 67.12 14.82
N GLU A 21 -38.14 68.06 15.73
CA GLU A 21 -36.77 68.34 16.17
C GLU A 21 -36.15 67.12 16.88
N GLN A 22 -36.92 66.42 17.72
CA GLN A 22 -36.49 65.18 18.37
C GLN A 22 -36.24 64.06 17.35
N GLU A 23 -37.11 63.91 16.35
CA GLU A 23 -36.93 62.94 15.27
C GLU A 23 -35.66 63.24 14.45
N GLU A 24 -35.42 64.51 14.12
CA GLU A 24 -34.23 64.92 13.36
C GLU A 24 -32.93 64.66 14.13
N VAL A 25 -32.91 64.94 15.44
CA VAL A 25 -31.77 64.65 16.33
C VAL A 25 -31.55 63.14 16.45
N LEU A 26 -32.61 62.36 16.70
CA LEU A 26 -32.51 60.91 16.89
C LEU A 26 -32.10 60.16 15.63
N LEU A 27 -32.53 60.63 14.45
CA LEU A 27 -32.19 60.02 13.18
C LEU A 27 -30.94 60.64 12.52
N GLU A 28 -30.28 61.59 13.18
CA GLU A 28 -29.11 62.32 12.70
C GLU A 28 -29.32 62.89 11.28
N GLY A 29 -30.51 63.43 11.02
CA GLY A 29 -30.88 63.97 9.70
C GLY A 29 -31.02 62.94 8.57
N ARG A 30 -31.00 61.63 8.85
CA ARG A 30 -31.25 60.56 7.88
C ARG A 30 -32.64 59.96 8.04
N PRO A 31 -33.34 59.53 6.98
CA PRO A 31 -34.63 58.89 7.13
C PRO A 31 -34.49 57.50 7.78
N LEU A 32 -35.46 57.10 8.61
CA LEU A 32 -35.47 55.80 9.32
C LEU A 32 -35.22 54.59 8.41
N ARG A 33 -35.69 54.64 7.16
CA ARG A 33 -35.48 53.58 6.16
C ARG A 33 -33.99 53.33 5.86
N ASP A 34 -33.15 54.36 5.90
CA ASP A 34 -31.72 54.26 5.59
C ASP A 34 -30.98 53.59 6.76
N TRP A 35 -31.39 53.87 8.00
CA TRP A 35 -30.94 53.15 9.20
C TRP A 35 -31.33 51.67 9.14
N GLN A 36 -32.58 51.36 8.76
CA GLN A 36 -33.04 49.98 8.58
C GLN A 36 -32.32 49.26 7.42
N ALA A 37 -31.96 49.98 6.35
CA ALA A 37 -31.18 49.43 5.25
C ALA A 37 -29.74 49.13 5.68
N THR A 38 -29.10 50.06 6.40
CA THR A 38 -27.76 49.89 6.96
C THR A 38 -27.71 48.73 7.94
N GLN A 39 -28.71 48.64 8.85
CA GLN A 39 -28.82 47.53 9.78
C GLN A 39 -28.95 46.19 9.04
N ARG A 40 -29.82 46.11 8.03
CA ARG A 40 -29.97 44.90 7.20
C ARG A 40 -28.66 44.52 6.51
N GLU A 41 -27.92 45.50 5.99
CA GLU A 41 -26.65 45.25 5.32
C GLU A 41 -25.57 44.76 6.30
N VAL A 42 -25.44 45.38 7.48
CA VAL A 42 -24.50 44.93 8.52
C VAL A 42 -24.83 43.49 8.96
N HIS A 43 -26.11 43.15 9.17
CA HIS A 43 -26.52 41.78 9.49
C HIS A 43 -26.27 40.80 8.33
N ARG A 44 -26.37 41.26 7.07
CA ARG A 44 -26.03 40.45 5.89
C ARG A 44 -24.53 40.17 5.87
N LEU A 45 -23.69 41.19 6.06
CA LEU A 45 -22.23 41.07 6.09
C LEU A 45 -21.75 40.17 7.24
N LEU A 46 -22.36 40.29 8.43
CA LEU A 46 -22.04 39.43 9.58
C LEU A 46 -22.30 37.96 9.25
N ARG A 47 -23.48 37.63 8.70
CA ARG A 47 -23.83 36.25 8.30
C ARG A 47 -22.91 35.71 7.22
N LEU A 48 -22.49 36.55 6.27
CA LEU A 48 -21.51 36.16 5.26
C LEU A 48 -20.14 35.89 5.87
N GLY A 49 -19.70 36.70 6.84
CA GLY A 49 -18.46 36.49 7.59
C GLY A 49 -18.47 35.17 8.38
N GLU A 50 -19.56 34.89 9.11
CA GLU A 50 -19.77 33.62 9.81
C GLU A 50 -19.70 32.43 8.83
N LYS A 51 -20.35 32.56 7.66
CA LYS A 51 -20.32 31.51 6.64
C LYS A 51 -18.93 31.29 6.05
N LEU A 52 -18.16 32.36 5.85
CA LEU A 52 -16.79 32.27 5.37
C LEU A 52 -15.88 31.55 6.38
N ILE A 53 -16.06 31.81 7.68
CA ILE A 53 -15.32 31.11 8.75
C ILE A 53 -15.68 29.61 8.77
N GLU A 54 -16.97 29.28 8.66
CA GLU A 54 -17.41 27.88 8.60
C GLU A 54 -16.80 27.15 7.38
N LEU A 55 -16.81 27.79 6.21
CA LEU A 55 -16.26 27.21 4.99
C LEU A 55 -14.73 27.07 5.05
N SER A 56 -14.02 28.06 5.62
CA SER A 56 -12.56 27.98 5.76
C SER A 56 -12.14 26.86 6.70
N GLN A 57 -12.86 26.67 7.81
CA GLN A 57 -12.64 25.56 8.74
C GLN A 57 -12.89 24.20 8.06
N ARG A 58 -13.98 24.08 7.29
CA ARG A 58 -14.26 22.85 6.53
C ARG A 58 -13.17 22.56 5.51
N PHE A 59 -12.73 23.57 4.77
CA PHE A 59 -11.65 23.42 3.80
C PHE A 59 -10.34 22.98 4.47
N GLN A 60 -9.98 23.57 5.61
CA GLN A 60 -8.79 23.18 6.36
C GLN A 60 -8.88 21.74 6.87
N ASN A 61 -10.04 21.32 7.38
CA ASN A 61 -10.27 19.93 7.80
C ASN A 61 -10.14 18.97 6.61
N SER A 62 -10.74 19.29 5.47
CA SER A 62 -10.58 18.49 4.26
C SER A 62 -9.13 18.41 3.79
N GLN A 63 -8.37 19.51 3.87
CA GLN A 63 -6.93 19.48 3.54
C GLN A 63 -6.14 18.56 4.47
N LEU A 64 -6.44 18.57 5.77
CA LEU A 64 -5.78 17.68 6.73
C LEU A 64 -6.12 16.22 6.44
N GLU A 65 -7.37 15.90 6.08
CA GLU A 65 -7.75 14.56 5.67
C GLU A 65 -7.05 14.13 4.37
N CYS A 66 -6.98 15.00 3.36
CA CYS A 66 -6.22 14.70 2.13
C CYS A 66 -4.75 14.40 2.44
N ALA A 67 -4.10 15.22 3.27
CA ALA A 67 -2.71 14.98 3.66
C ALA A 67 -2.50 13.66 4.40
N LYS A 68 -3.48 13.23 5.24
CA LYS A 68 -3.45 11.91 5.89
C LYS A 68 -3.55 10.78 4.87
N TYR A 69 -4.47 10.87 3.92
CA TYR A 69 -4.62 9.83 2.89
C TYR A 69 -3.42 9.79 1.94
N GLU A 70 -2.82 10.92 1.61
CA GLU A 70 -1.57 10.99 0.84
C GLU A 70 -0.41 10.29 1.56
N GLN A 71 -0.29 10.47 2.88
CA GLN A 71 0.71 9.75 3.69
C GLN A 71 0.44 8.25 3.71
N GLN A 72 -0.81 7.82 3.92
CA GLN A 72 -1.18 6.40 3.90
C GLN A 72 -0.92 5.76 2.54
N GLU A 73 -1.22 6.47 1.44
CA GLU A 73 -0.93 6.01 0.10
C GLU A 73 0.58 5.81 -0.10
N GLN A 74 1.41 6.76 0.33
CA GLN A 74 2.87 6.64 0.26
C GLN A 74 3.40 5.45 1.08
N GLU A 75 2.87 5.23 2.29
CA GLU A 75 3.25 4.08 3.12
C GLU A 75 2.89 2.74 2.46
N LEU A 76 1.69 2.64 1.89
CA LEU A 76 1.25 1.44 1.16
C LEU A 76 2.08 1.22 -0.11
N GLN A 77 2.40 2.28 -0.86
CA GLN A 77 3.27 2.20 -2.03
C GLN A 77 4.67 1.68 -1.68
N LEU A 78 5.26 2.19 -0.59
CA LEU A 78 6.55 1.71 -0.10
C LEU A 78 6.48 0.23 0.32
N LYS A 79 5.42 -0.17 1.01
CA LYS A 79 5.23 -1.56 1.43
C LYS A 79 5.05 -2.49 0.23
N LEU A 80 4.29 -2.09 -0.78
CA LEU A 80 4.12 -2.84 -2.03
C LEU A 80 5.43 -2.99 -2.80
N ALA A 81 6.25 -1.94 -2.86
CA ALA A 81 7.57 -2.00 -3.48
C ALA A 81 8.48 -2.99 -2.76
N GLN A 82 8.52 -2.96 -1.42
CA GLN A 82 9.31 -3.90 -0.62
C GLN A 82 8.88 -5.35 -0.81
N LEU A 83 7.57 -5.62 -0.80
CA LEU A 83 7.05 -6.97 -1.06
C LEU A 83 7.38 -7.45 -2.48
N GLY A 84 7.32 -6.54 -3.47
CA GLY A 84 7.71 -6.84 -4.84
C GLY A 84 9.19 -7.24 -4.96
N GLU A 85 10.09 -6.51 -4.29
CA GLU A 85 11.52 -6.85 -4.23
C GLU A 85 11.76 -8.20 -3.55
N GLN A 86 11.09 -8.47 -2.42
CA GLN A 86 11.18 -9.75 -1.73
C GLN A 86 10.70 -10.92 -2.61
N HIS A 87 9.59 -10.74 -3.31
CA HIS A 87 9.07 -11.76 -4.22
C HIS A 87 10.05 -12.04 -5.37
N LEU A 88 10.63 -11.01 -5.98
CA LEU A 88 11.63 -11.16 -7.04
C LEU A 88 12.89 -11.88 -6.53
N HIS A 89 13.37 -11.51 -5.34
CA HIS A 89 14.51 -12.16 -4.71
C HIS A 89 14.26 -13.64 -4.45
N GLN A 90 13.11 -13.98 -3.84
CA GLN A 90 12.76 -15.37 -3.54
C GLN A 90 12.55 -16.20 -4.80
N ASN A 91 11.95 -15.63 -5.85
CA ASN A 91 11.82 -16.31 -7.14
C ASN A 91 13.20 -16.63 -7.75
N GLY A 92 14.13 -15.67 -7.70
CA GLY A 92 15.51 -15.90 -8.13
C GLY A 92 16.21 -17.00 -7.33
N LEU A 93 16.04 -17.02 -6.01
CA LEU A 93 16.58 -18.06 -5.14
C LEU A 93 15.99 -19.44 -5.46
N LEU A 94 14.68 -19.50 -5.72
CA LEU A 94 13.99 -20.72 -6.11
C LEU A 94 14.54 -21.27 -7.42
N GLN A 95 14.70 -20.43 -8.45
CA GLN A 95 15.27 -20.84 -9.73
C GLN A 95 16.68 -21.42 -9.56
N GLN A 96 17.56 -20.70 -8.86
CA GLN A 96 18.92 -21.19 -8.59
C GLN A 96 18.93 -22.52 -7.81
N THR A 97 18.02 -22.67 -6.85
CA THR A 97 17.93 -23.90 -6.05
C THR A 97 17.40 -25.06 -6.90
N LYS A 98 16.43 -24.81 -7.80
CA LYS A 98 15.90 -25.81 -8.74
C LYS A 98 16.95 -26.25 -9.76
N GLU A 99 17.76 -25.33 -10.27
CA GLU A 99 18.90 -25.65 -11.16
C GLU A 99 19.91 -26.55 -10.44
N ARG A 100 20.32 -26.16 -9.22
CA ARG A 100 21.22 -26.99 -8.39
C ARG A 100 20.63 -28.36 -8.09
N LEU A 101 19.33 -28.43 -7.80
CA LEU A 101 18.62 -29.68 -7.55
C LEU A 101 18.68 -30.58 -8.78
N TYR A 102 18.40 -30.04 -9.96
CA TYR A 102 18.46 -30.78 -11.22
C TYR A 102 19.87 -31.34 -11.48
N ASP A 103 20.91 -30.51 -11.32
CA ASP A 103 22.29 -30.95 -11.51
C ASP A 103 22.68 -32.07 -10.54
N LYS A 104 22.30 -31.94 -9.27
CA LYS A 104 22.58 -32.95 -8.24
C LYS A 104 21.79 -34.24 -8.45
N GLN A 105 20.56 -34.17 -8.96
CA GLN A 105 19.79 -35.35 -9.34
C GLN A 105 20.49 -36.12 -10.47
N ARG A 106 21.00 -35.43 -11.49
CA ARG A 106 21.76 -36.08 -12.57
C ARG A 106 23.04 -36.73 -12.07
N LEU A 107 23.77 -36.06 -11.17
CA LEU A 107 24.97 -36.63 -10.55
C LEU A 107 24.65 -37.86 -9.71
N LEU A 108 23.54 -37.85 -8.97
CA LEU A 108 23.08 -38.98 -8.18
C LEU A 108 22.75 -40.20 -9.08
N GLU A 109 22.04 -39.97 -10.18
CA GLU A 109 21.71 -41.02 -11.16
C GLU A 109 22.98 -41.62 -11.79
N GLN A 110 23.92 -40.77 -12.21
CA GLN A 110 25.21 -41.23 -12.74
C GLN A 110 26.01 -42.00 -11.70
N GLY A 111 26.04 -41.54 -10.45
CA GLY A 111 26.71 -42.21 -9.34
C GLY A 111 26.15 -43.59 -9.06
N ARG A 112 24.82 -43.77 -9.12
CA ARG A 112 24.16 -45.08 -9.00
C ARG A 112 24.59 -46.02 -10.13
N LEU A 113 24.56 -45.53 -11.37
CA LEU A 113 25.01 -46.32 -12.52
C LEU A 113 26.48 -46.76 -12.40
N ILE A 114 27.37 -45.85 -12.01
CA ILE A 114 28.79 -46.16 -11.80
C ILE A 114 28.95 -47.24 -10.74
N ARG A 115 28.28 -47.10 -9.59
CA ARG A 115 28.29 -48.10 -8.52
C ARG A 115 27.81 -49.46 -8.99
N ASP A 116 26.74 -49.52 -9.77
CA ASP A 116 26.20 -50.78 -10.31
C ASP A 116 27.21 -51.46 -11.27
N TYR A 117 27.86 -50.68 -12.14
CA TYR A 117 28.92 -51.20 -13.02
C TYR A 117 30.17 -51.65 -12.26
N GLU A 118 30.58 -50.93 -11.22
CA GLU A 118 31.69 -51.33 -10.35
C GLU A 118 31.35 -52.61 -9.58
N ALA A 119 30.12 -52.75 -9.08
CA ALA A 119 29.65 -53.98 -8.44
C ALA A 119 29.59 -55.16 -9.42
N ALA A 120 29.26 -54.95 -10.69
CA ALA A 120 29.35 -55.98 -11.72
C ALA A 120 30.80 -56.34 -12.06
N ARG A 121 31.70 -55.33 -12.05
CA ARG A 121 33.12 -55.52 -12.33
C ARG A 121 33.83 -56.40 -11.30
N THR A 122 33.49 -56.29 -10.02
CA THR A 122 34.07 -57.14 -8.96
C THR A 122 33.72 -58.62 -9.12
N GLN A 123 32.70 -58.95 -9.92
CA GLN A 123 32.26 -60.33 -10.18
C GLN A 123 32.94 -60.97 -11.40
N LEU A 124 33.76 -60.21 -12.15
CA LEU A 124 34.45 -60.72 -13.34
C LEU A 124 35.51 -61.78 -12.97
N GLN A 125 35.52 -62.89 -13.71
CA GLN A 125 36.49 -63.98 -13.57
C GLN A 125 37.41 -64.05 -14.79
N PRO A 126 38.70 -64.40 -14.62
CA PRO A 126 39.61 -64.59 -15.75
C PRO A 126 39.09 -65.64 -16.74
N ASN A 127 39.19 -65.37 -18.04
CA ASN A 127 38.81 -66.27 -19.14
C ASN A 127 37.32 -66.68 -19.19
N GLN A 128 36.45 -66.03 -18.42
CA GLN A 128 34.99 -66.19 -18.54
C GLN A 128 34.40 -64.98 -19.30
N PRO A 129 33.39 -65.17 -20.16
CA PRO A 129 32.74 -64.07 -20.85
C PRO A 129 31.98 -63.20 -19.85
N CYS A 130 32.18 -61.88 -19.93
CA CYS A 130 31.44 -60.92 -19.11
C CYS A 130 29.94 -60.98 -19.41
N PRO A 131 29.05 -61.02 -18.39
CA PRO A 131 27.60 -61.07 -18.62
C PRO A 131 27.01 -59.79 -19.22
N LEU A 132 27.73 -58.66 -19.16
CA LEU A 132 27.28 -57.38 -19.72
C LEU A 132 27.71 -57.15 -21.18
N CYS A 133 28.89 -57.64 -21.59
CA CYS A 133 29.44 -57.35 -22.92
C CYS A 133 29.97 -58.58 -23.69
N GLY A 134 30.04 -59.76 -23.07
CA GLY A 134 30.49 -61.02 -23.69
C GLY A 134 31.99 -61.15 -23.91
N SER A 135 32.80 -60.13 -23.62
CA SER A 135 34.26 -60.17 -23.77
C SER A 135 34.92 -61.05 -22.71
N THR A 136 36.01 -61.74 -23.08
CA THR A 136 36.90 -62.49 -22.17
C THR A 136 38.12 -61.68 -21.74
N GLU A 137 38.37 -60.53 -22.37
CA GLU A 137 39.51 -59.63 -22.07
C GLU A 137 39.02 -58.25 -21.59
N HIS A 138 39.61 -57.74 -20.50
CA HIS A 138 39.23 -56.46 -19.86
C HIS A 138 40.49 -55.65 -19.46
N PRO A 139 40.96 -54.69 -20.28
CA PRO A 139 42.23 -53.98 -20.04
C PRO A 139 42.20 -52.89 -18.95
N PHE A 140 41.03 -52.51 -18.40
CA PHE A 140 40.90 -51.33 -17.53
C PHE A 140 40.59 -51.61 -16.04
N VAL A 141 40.92 -52.78 -15.48
CA VAL A 141 40.46 -53.26 -14.14
C VAL A 141 40.96 -52.43 -12.94
N THR A 142 41.65 -51.31 -13.15
CA THR A 142 41.94 -50.36 -12.09
C THR A 142 40.64 -49.78 -11.51
N SER A 143 40.43 -50.00 -10.21
CA SER A 143 39.31 -49.44 -9.46
C SER A 143 39.48 -47.94 -9.34
N ASN A 144 38.51 -47.17 -9.83
CA ASN A 144 38.35 -45.79 -9.40
C ASN A 144 37.57 -45.80 -8.06
N GLU A 145 37.73 -44.76 -7.25
CA GLU A 145 36.88 -44.57 -6.08
C GLU A 145 35.43 -44.30 -6.54
N ALA A 146 34.50 -45.14 -6.08
CA ALA A 146 33.08 -45.01 -6.36
C ALA A 146 32.55 -43.66 -5.86
N PRO A 147 31.70 -42.95 -6.62
CA PRO A 147 30.99 -41.77 -6.13
C PRO A 147 30.15 -42.11 -4.89
N SER A 148 30.09 -41.18 -3.94
CA SER A 148 29.42 -41.36 -2.64
C SER A 148 27.90 -41.14 -2.71
N VAL A 149 27.16 -41.95 -3.47
CA VAL A 149 25.70 -41.84 -3.77
C VAL A 149 24.83 -41.43 -2.57
N GLU A 150 25.13 -41.89 -1.35
CA GLU A 150 24.40 -41.54 -0.13
C GLU A 150 24.45 -40.03 0.15
N LYS A 151 25.62 -39.41 0.02
CA LYS A 151 25.82 -37.96 0.22
C LYS A 151 25.11 -37.15 -0.86
N GLU A 152 25.18 -37.58 -2.11
CA GLU A 152 24.41 -36.96 -3.20
C GLU A 152 22.90 -37.10 -2.96
N ALA A 153 22.41 -38.22 -2.42
CA ALA A 153 21.00 -38.44 -2.14
C ALA A 153 20.49 -37.54 -1.00
N GLU A 154 21.26 -37.42 0.09
CA GLU A 154 20.97 -36.49 1.18
C GLU A 154 20.92 -35.04 0.70
N LEU A 155 21.88 -34.63 -0.15
CA LEU A 155 21.91 -33.28 -0.70
C LEU A 155 20.72 -33.00 -1.63
N VAL A 156 20.33 -33.97 -2.46
CA VAL A 156 19.13 -33.85 -3.31
C VAL A 156 17.88 -33.68 -2.44
N GLU A 157 17.75 -34.44 -1.36
CA GLU A 157 16.60 -34.32 -0.46
C GLU A 157 16.55 -32.97 0.25
N HIS A 158 17.69 -32.50 0.76
CA HIS A 158 17.82 -31.16 1.34
C HIS A 158 17.43 -30.05 0.34
N LEU A 159 17.89 -30.15 -0.91
CA LEU A 159 17.55 -29.17 -1.94
C LEU A 159 16.05 -29.19 -2.30
N LYS A 160 15.40 -30.36 -2.30
CA LYS A 160 13.94 -30.46 -2.47
C LYS A 160 13.19 -29.78 -1.33
N GLN A 161 13.58 -30.05 -0.10
CA GLN A 161 12.99 -29.40 1.08
C GLN A 161 13.15 -27.89 0.99
N ARG A 162 14.35 -27.42 0.62
CA ARG A 162 14.62 -25.99 0.43
C ARG A 162 13.74 -25.35 -0.65
N CYS A 163 13.53 -26.02 -1.79
CA CYS A 163 12.60 -25.53 -2.81
C CYS A 163 11.18 -25.40 -2.27
N ASN A 164 10.70 -26.40 -1.51
CA ASN A 164 9.36 -26.36 -0.92
C ASN A 164 9.22 -25.23 0.11
N GLU A 165 10.23 -24.98 0.93
CA GLU A 165 10.26 -23.85 1.87
C GLU A 165 10.13 -22.51 1.15
N ILE A 166 10.95 -22.30 0.10
CA ILE A 166 10.91 -21.06 -0.69
C ILE A 166 9.56 -20.91 -1.40
N ASP A 167 8.99 -21.99 -1.94
CA ASP A 167 7.65 -21.97 -2.54
C ASP A 167 6.57 -21.57 -1.50
N GLN A 168 6.67 -22.06 -0.26
CA GLN A 168 5.78 -21.63 0.84
C GLN A 168 5.95 -20.15 1.19
N GLU A 169 7.20 -19.67 1.31
CA GLU A 169 7.50 -18.25 1.55
C GLU A 169 6.91 -17.37 0.44
N LEU A 170 7.06 -17.75 -0.83
CA LEU A 170 6.45 -17.05 -1.97
C LEU A 170 4.92 -17.00 -1.87
N THR A 171 4.26 -18.11 -1.50
CA THR A 171 2.80 -18.10 -1.33
C THR A 171 2.36 -17.20 -0.18
N ASN A 172 3.14 -17.10 0.89
CA ASN A 172 2.85 -16.20 2.01
C ASN A 172 3.02 -14.74 1.60
N LEU A 173 4.10 -14.40 0.89
CA LEU A 173 4.33 -13.05 0.35
C LEU A 173 3.21 -12.64 -0.61
N GLN A 174 2.75 -13.55 -1.47
CA GLN A 174 1.62 -13.29 -2.38
C GLN A 174 0.31 -13.05 -1.63
N ARG A 175 0.07 -13.77 -0.53
CA ARG A 175 -1.09 -13.51 0.34
C ARG A 175 -0.99 -12.15 1.03
N GLU A 176 0.19 -11.79 1.54
CA GLU A 176 0.37 -10.46 2.14
C GLU A 176 0.13 -9.34 1.13
N GLN A 177 0.61 -9.51 -0.11
CA GLN A 177 0.40 -8.54 -1.18
C GLN A 177 -1.08 -8.37 -1.57
N THR A 178 -1.89 -9.44 -1.50
CA THR A 178 -3.33 -9.39 -1.83
C THR A 178 -4.21 -8.88 -0.69
N GLN A 179 -3.66 -8.74 0.51
CA GLN A 179 -4.35 -8.23 1.70
C GLN A 179 -4.09 -6.74 1.98
N LEU A 180 -3.16 -6.14 1.25
CA LEU A 180 -2.93 -4.68 1.22
C LEU A 180 -3.92 -4.00 0.28
#